data_AF-A0A0Q4UGF3-F1
#
_entry.id   AF-A0A0Q4UGF3-F1
#
_cell.length_a   1.000
_cell.length_b   1.000
_cell.length_c   1.000
_cell.angle_alpha   90.00
_cell.angle_beta   90.00
_cell.angle_gamma   90.00
#
_symmetry.space_group_name_H-M   'P 1'
#
loop_
_entity.id
_entity.type
_entity.pdbx_description
1 polymer ?
#
loop_
_entity_poly.entity_id
_entity_poly.type
_entity_poly.pdbx_seq_one_letter_code
_entity_poly.pdbx_strand_id
1 'polypeptide(L)'
;MIEKALYSLLSAIAPNTYPVVAPKGVKVPFVIYTRVSTPRLRDFNGPTGNAMPTFRIDAYDVGFDAARALADSIRVALDGHRGGIIQDCVLINEQDLSDLTSDPALSRVQLEFRVSHTE
;
A
#
# COMPACT_ATOMS: atom_id res chain seq x y z
N MET A 1 10.96 -9.87 1.49
CA MET A 1 10.01 -10.82 2.14
C MET A 1 8.71 -10.11 2.50
N ILE A 2 8.80 -8.92 3.11
CA ILE A 2 7.65 -8.07 3.41
C ILE A 2 6.84 -7.66 2.17
N GLU A 3 7.48 -7.43 1.03
CA GLU A 3 6.80 -7.07 -0.23
C GLU A 3 5.90 -8.20 -0.73
N LYS A 4 6.30 -9.46 -0.53
CA LYS A 4 5.48 -10.62 -0.88
C LYS A 4 4.26 -10.73 0.03
N ALA A 5 4.43 -10.48 1.32
CA ALA A 5 3.32 -10.47 2.28
C ALA A 5 2.32 -9.34 1.97
N LEU A 6 2.83 -8.12 1.73
CA LEU A 6 2.00 -6.98 1.35
C LEU A 6 1.26 -7.22 0.02
N TYR A 7 1.96 -7.75 -0.99
CA TYR A 7 1.33 -8.14 -2.25
C TYR A 7 0.22 -9.16 -2.04
N SER A 8 0.43 -10.19 -1.20
CA SER A 8 -0.58 -11.20 -0.92
C SER A 8 -1.84 -10.60 -0.26
N LEU A 9 -1.68 -9.63 0.64
CA LEU A 9 -2.81 -8.95 1.29
C LEU A 9 -3.57 -8.06 0.30
N LEU A 10 -2.84 -7.27 -0.49
CA LEU A 10 -3.43 -6.35 -1.45
C LEU A 10 -4.11 -7.08 -2.61
N SER A 11 -3.48 -8.13 -3.15
CA SER A 11 -4.04 -8.91 -4.27
C SER A 11 -5.31 -9.68 -3.90
N ALA A 12 -5.53 -9.97 -2.62
CA ALA A 12 -6.79 -10.54 -2.12
C ALA A 12 -7.96 -9.53 -2.19
N ILE A 13 -7.66 -8.23 -2.14
CA ILE A 13 -8.64 -7.13 -2.21
C ILE A 13 -8.81 -6.65 -3.67
N ALA A 14 -7.68 -6.46 -4.36
CA ALA A 14 -7.61 -5.98 -5.73
C ALA A 14 -6.67 -6.88 -6.56
N PRO A 15 -7.20 -7.78 -7.41
CA PRO A 15 -6.38 -8.69 -8.22
C PRO A 15 -5.35 -7.97 -9.10
N ASN A 16 -5.67 -6.76 -9.56
CA ASN A 16 -4.77 -5.88 -10.31
C ASN A 16 -3.89 -5.07 -9.35
N THR A 17 -2.98 -5.73 -8.65
CA THR A 17 -2.01 -5.08 -7.75
C THR A 17 -0.62 -5.09 -8.38
N TYR A 18 0.03 -3.93 -8.45
CA TYR A 18 1.35 -3.78 -9.08
C TYR A 18 2.37 -3.11 -8.15
N PRO A 19 3.63 -3.58 -8.13
CA PRO A 19 4.70 -2.88 -7.44
C PRO A 19 5.18 -1.69 -8.27
N VAL A 20 5.24 -0.50 -7.66
CA VAL A 20 5.86 0.74 -8.19
C VAL A 20 5.17 1.34 -9.43
N VAL A 21 4.84 0.53 -10.44
CA VAL A 21 4.27 0.97 -11.71
C VAL A 21 3.29 -0.06 -12.26
N ALA A 22 2.13 0.39 -12.71
CA ALA A 22 1.18 -0.43 -13.45
C ALA A 22 1.57 -0.46 -14.95
N PRO A 23 1.42 -1.61 -15.64
CA PRO A 23 1.55 -1.66 -17.09
C PRO A 23 0.59 -0.70 -17.81
N LYS A 24 0.90 -0.35 -19.07
CA LYS A 24 -0.01 0.45 -19.90
C LYS A 24 -1.28 -0.35 -20.22
N GLY A 25 -2.43 0.32 -20.22
CA GLY A 25 -3.72 -0.29 -20.60
C GLY A 25 -4.34 -1.19 -19.53
N VAL A 26 -3.87 -1.11 -18.28
CA VAL A 26 -4.50 -1.80 -17.14
C VAL A 26 -5.92 -1.30 -16.95
N LYS A 27 -6.84 -2.24 -16.68
CA LYS A 27 -8.24 -1.94 -16.38
C LYS A 27 -8.40 -1.62 -14.90
N VAL A 28 -9.24 -0.63 -14.61
CA VAL A 28 -9.70 -0.34 -13.25
C VAL A 28 -10.64 -1.43 -12.73
N PRO A 29 -10.74 -1.63 -11.40
CA PRO A 29 -9.88 -1.04 -10.38
C PRO A 29 -8.46 -1.66 -10.39
N PHE A 30 -7.46 -0.87 -10.02
CA PHE A 30 -6.11 -1.36 -9.78
C PHE A 30 -5.43 -0.63 -8.62
N VAL A 31 -4.39 -1.27 -8.06
CA VAL A 31 -3.63 -0.75 -6.93
C VAL A 31 -2.16 -0.72 -7.30
N ILE A 32 -1.48 0.38 -6.97
CA ILE A 32 -0.02 0.45 -7.01
C ILE A 32 0.48 0.56 -5.58
N TYR A 33 1.45 -0.28 -5.20
CA TYR A 33 2.15 -0.13 -3.92
C TYR A 33 3.62 0.21 -4.15
N THR A 34 4.12 1.19 -3.40
CA THR A 34 5.49 1.67 -3.49
C THR A 34 6.08 1.78 -2.09
N ARG A 35 7.28 1.25 -1.89
CA ARG A 35 8.05 1.49 -0.68
C ARG A 35 8.63 2.90 -0.73
N VAL A 36 8.25 3.74 0.24
CA VAL A 36 8.71 5.13 0.36
C VAL A 36 9.97 5.21 1.22
N SER A 37 10.04 4.42 2.29
CA SER A 37 11.17 4.40 3.21
C SER A 37 11.35 3.02 3.84
N THR A 38 12.54 2.73 4.39
CA THR A 38 12.78 1.50 5.16
C THR A 38 13.77 1.76 6.30
N PRO A 39 13.32 2.39 7.39
CA PRO A 39 14.08 2.44 8.63
C PRO A 39 14.30 1.02 9.14
N ARG A 40 15.58 0.63 9.28
CA ARG A 40 15.98 -0.57 10.02
C ARG A 40 16.38 -0.14 11.42
N LEU A 41 15.70 -0.68 12.42
CA LEU A 41 15.87 -0.28 13.81
C LEU A 41 17.23 -0.77 14.32
N ARG A 42 17.94 0.15 14.97
CA ARG A 42 19.22 -0.09 15.62
C ARG A 42 19.15 0.40 17.06
N ASP A 43 19.81 -0.32 17.95
CA ASP A 43 20.05 0.09 19.33
C ASP A 43 21.56 0.29 19.57
N PHE A 44 21.95 0.53 20.83
CA PHE A 44 23.36 0.69 21.20
C PHE A 44 24.18 -0.61 21.05
N ASN A 45 23.53 -1.76 20.96
CA ASN A 45 24.16 -3.07 20.79
C ASN A 45 24.26 -3.50 19.31
N GLY A 46 23.57 -2.80 18.39
CA GLY A 46 23.66 -3.04 16.95
C GLY A 46 22.30 -3.07 16.24
N PRO A 47 22.20 -3.79 15.10
CA PRO A 47 20.92 -4.00 14.42
C PRO A 47 19.97 -4.83 15.29
N THR A 48 18.73 -4.38 15.43
CA THR A 48 17.70 -5.10 16.22
C THR A 48 17.03 -6.25 15.47
N GLY A 49 17.26 -6.37 14.16
CA GLY A 49 16.53 -7.29 13.28
C GLY A 49 15.10 -6.84 12.95
N ASN A 50 14.71 -5.63 13.34
CA ASN A 50 13.39 -5.07 13.06
C ASN A 50 13.47 -3.95 12.03
N ALA A 51 12.45 -3.84 11.18
CA ALA A 51 12.30 -2.76 10.22
C ALA A 51 10.88 -2.19 10.25
N MET A 52 10.76 -0.90 9.93
CA MET A 52 9.49 -0.17 9.92
C MET A 52 9.27 0.56 8.58
N PRO A 53 9.30 -0.14 7.42
CA PRO A 53 9.07 0.51 6.13
C PRO A 53 7.74 1.24 6.04
N THR A 54 7.78 2.39 5.37
CA THR A 54 6.57 3.09 4.92
C THR A 54 6.24 2.64 3.51
N PHE A 55 5.02 2.17 3.30
CA PHE A 55 4.47 1.85 1.99
C PHE A 55 3.36 2.84 1.65
N ARG A 56 3.46 3.41 0.45
CA ARG A 56 2.38 4.13 -0.21
C ARG A 56 1.58 3.15 -1.05
N ILE A 57 0.27 3.25 -0.97
CA ILE A 57 -0.68 2.41 -1.69
C ILE A 57 -1.66 3.35 -2.37
N ASP A 58 -1.66 3.33 -3.69
CA ASP A 58 -2.50 4.17 -4.52
C ASP A 58 -3.61 3.31 -5.14
N ALA A 59 -4.86 3.59 -4.76
CA ALA A 59 -6.05 2.95 -5.28
C ALA A 59 -6.61 3.79 -6.43
N TYR A 60 -6.75 3.18 -7.62
CA TYR A 60 -7.21 3.84 -8.83
C TYR A 60 -8.54 3.28 -9.32
N ASP A 61 -9.46 4.18 -9.66
CA ASP A 61 -10.71 3.87 -10.34
C ASP A 61 -11.14 5.05 -11.25
N VAL A 62 -12.12 4.84 -12.13
CA VAL A 62 -12.73 5.91 -12.93
C VAL A 62 -13.61 6.81 -12.06
N GLY A 63 -14.33 6.22 -11.09
CA GLY A 63 -15.20 6.96 -10.17
C GLY A 63 -14.52 7.25 -8.83
N PHE A 64 -14.67 8.47 -8.30
CA PHE A 64 -14.14 8.81 -6.98
C PHE A 64 -14.72 7.92 -5.87
N ASP A 65 -16.03 7.70 -5.86
CA ASP A 65 -16.68 6.85 -4.86
C ASP A 65 -16.18 5.39 -4.92
N ALA A 66 -15.89 4.89 -6.12
CA ALA A 66 -15.34 3.56 -6.32
C ALA A 66 -13.88 3.48 -5.84
N ALA A 67 -13.06 4.48 -6.16
CA ALA A 67 -11.67 4.58 -5.67
C ALA A 67 -11.63 4.68 -4.14
N ARG A 68 -12.55 5.44 -3.53
CA ARG A 68 -12.70 5.55 -2.08
C ARG A 68 -13.14 4.25 -1.44
N ALA A 69 -14.14 3.57 -1.99
CA ALA A 69 -14.60 2.27 -1.48
C ALA A 69 -13.48 1.21 -1.53
N LEU A 70 -12.65 1.24 -2.58
CA LEU A 70 -11.46 0.40 -2.68
C LEU A 70 -10.42 0.75 -1.61
N ALA A 71 -10.11 2.04 -1.43
CA ALA A 71 -9.20 2.49 -0.39
C ALA A 71 -9.69 2.13 1.03
N ASP A 72 -10.98 2.27 1.32
CA ASP A 72 -11.57 1.85 2.59
C ASP A 72 -11.41 0.35 2.84
N SER A 73 -11.59 -0.47 1.80
CA SER A 73 -11.37 -1.92 1.88
C SER A 73 -9.90 -2.25 2.21
N ILE A 74 -8.96 -1.53 1.59
CA ILE A 74 -7.52 -1.66 1.88
C ILE A 74 -7.21 -1.21 3.31
N ARG A 75 -7.77 -0.08 3.76
CA ARG A 75 -7.59 0.45 5.10
C ARG A 75 -8.08 -0.53 6.16
N VAL A 76 -9.28 -1.07 6.02
CA VAL A 76 -9.84 -2.06 6.95
C VAL A 76 -8.99 -3.33 7.02
N ALA A 77 -8.40 -3.76 5.90
CA ALA A 77 -7.58 -4.96 5.86
C ALA A 77 -6.17 -4.78 6.45
N LEU A 78 -5.61 -3.57 6.35
CA LEU A 78 -4.21 -3.29 6.71
C LEU A 78 -4.06 -2.57 8.05
N ASP A 79 -4.96 -1.66 8.43
CA ASP A 79 -4.82 -0.91 9.67
C ASP A 79 -5.05 -1.81 10.89
N GLY A 80 -4.03 -1.92 11.74
CA GLY A 80 -3.98 -2.88 12.84
C GLY A 80 -3.68 -4.31 12.42
N HIS A 81 -3.34 -4.59 11.15
CA HIS A 81 -3.05 -5.94 10.69
C HIS A 81 -1.82 -6.54 11.37
N ARG A 82 -1.96 -7.81 11.80
CA ARG A 82 -0.89 -8.63 12.36
C ARG A 82 -0.95 -10.03 11.78
N GLY A 83 0.16 -10.54 11.26
CA GLY A 83 0.17 -11.84 10.61
C GLY A 83 1.48 -12.17 9.90
N GLY A 84 1.90 -13.44 10.00
CA GLY A 84 3.16 -13.90 9.42
C GLY A 84 4.35 -13.12 9.96
N ILE A 85 5.06 -12.41 9.08
CA ILE A 85 6.21 -11.55 9.45
C ILE A 85 5.79 -10.14 9.87
N ILE A 86 4.54 -9.73 9.61
CA ILE A 86 4.02 -8.40 9.95
C ILE A 86 3.64 -8.39 11.43
N GLN A 87 4.34 -7.57 12.20
CA GLN A 87 4.08 -7.37 13.63
C GLN A 87 3.03 -6.30 13.88
N ASP A 88 2.98 -5.30 13.01
CA ASP A 88 2.04 -4.19 13.10
C ASP A 88 1.93 -3.48 11.75
N CYS A 89 0.76 -2.93 11.44
CA CYS A 89 0.56 -2.08 10.27
C CYS A 89 -0.35 -0.92 10.67
N VAL A 90 0.10 0.31 10.41
CA VAL A 90 -0.58 1.52 10.90
C VAL A 90 -0.76 2.50 9.76
N LEU A 91 -1.98 3.00 9.59
CA LEU A 91 -2.24 4.11 8.67
C LEU A 91 -1.55 5.39 9.18
N ILE A 92 -0.73 6.01 8.33
CA ILE A 92 -0.05 7.28 8.61
C ILE A 92 -0.79 8.45 7.96
N ASN A 93 -1.27 8.25 6.73
CA ASN A 93 -1.88 9.30 5.94
C ASN A 93 -2.88 8.73 4.93
N GLU A 94 -3.89 9.52 4.60
CA GLU A 94 -4.86 9.27 3.55
C GLU A 94 -5.07 10.57 2.76
N GLN A 95 -5.04 10.50 1.44
CA GLN A 95 -5.16 11.67 0.58
C GLN A 95 -5.91 11.36 -0.71
N ASP A 96 -6.87 12.23 -1.04
CA ASP A 96 -7.58 12.21 -2.32
C ASP A 96 -6.78 12.97 -3.39
N LEU A 97 -6.63 12.34 -4.55
CA LEU A 97 -5.85 12.82 -5.68
C LEU A 97 -6.60 12.51 -7.00
N SER A 98 -6.20 13.18 -8.07
CA SER A 98 -6.63 12.86 -9.42
C SER A 98 -5.42 12.59 -10.30
N ASP A 99 -5.54 11.62 -11.19
CA ASP A 99 -4.61 11.42 -12.29
C ASP A 99 -5.25 11.95 -13.57
N LEU A 100 -4.85 13.18 -13.92
CA LEU A 100 -5.33 13.88 -15.10
C LEU A 100 -4.52 13.51 -16.36
N THR A 101 -3.52 12.63 -16.24
CA THR A 101 -2.63 12.27 -17.35
C THR A 101 -3.10 11.04 -18.11
N SER A 102 -4.04 10.28 -17.55
CA SER A 102 -4.69 9.15 -18.20
C SER A 102 -5.95 9.58 -18.97
N ASP A 103 -6.29 8.82 -20.00
CA ASP A 103 -7.57 8.92 -20.72
C ASP A 103 -8.35 7.61 -20.56
N PRO A 104 -9.45 7.57 -19.78
CA PRO A 104 -10.04 8.68 -19.03
C PRO A 104 -9.19 9.10 -17.81
N ALA A 105 -9.43 10.31 -17.30
CA ALA A 105 -8.85 10.76 -16.03
C ALA A 105 -9.29 9.81 -14.90
N LEU A 106 -8.36 9.42 -14.05
CA LEU A 106 -8.63 8.48 -12.96
C LEU A 106 -8.72 9.21 -11.62
N SER A 107 -9.62 8.73 -10.77
CA SER A 107 -9.64 9.08 -9.36
C SER A 107 -8.63 8.22 -8.63
N ARG A 108 -7.85 8.84 -7.74
CA ARG A 108 -6.80 8.19 -6.96
C ARG A 108 -7.00 8.48 -5.49
N VAL A 109 -7.07 7.45 -4.66
CA VAL A 109 -6.97 7.61 -3.21
C VAL A 109 -5.66 7.00 -2.77
N GLN A 110 -4.81 7.83 -2.16
CA GLN A 110 -3.50 7.44 -1.66
C GLN A 110 -3.57 7.16 -0.17
N LEU A 111 -3.07 6.00 0.22
CA LEU A 111 -2.90 5.58 1.61
C LEU A 111 -1.41 5.40 1.88
N GLU A 112 -0.93 5.85 3.03
CA GLU A 112 0.42 5.55 3.50
C GLU A 112 0.35 4.74 4.78
N PHE A 113 1.03 3.59 4.80
CA PHE A 113 1.10 2.69 5.95
C PHE A 113 2.53 2.56 6.44
N ARG A 114 2.71 2.59 7.76
CA ARG A 114 3.93 2.09 8.41
C ARG A 114 3.74 0.63 8.72
N VAL A 115 4.64 -0.21 8.21
CA VAL A 115 4.56 -1.66 8.44
C VAL A 115 5.77 -2.06 9.27
N SER A 116 5.52 -2.55 10.48
CA SER A 116 6.57 -3.07 11.37
C SER A 116 6.71 -4.57 11.14
N HIS A 117 7.93 -5.03 10.86
CA HIS A 117 8.22 -6.45 10.67
C HIS A 117 9.62 -6.82 11.16
N THR A 118 9.82 -8.11 11.41
CA THR A 118 11.14 -8.71 11.63
C THR A 118 11.79 -9.03 10.27
N GLU A 119 13.10 -8.82 10.13
CA GLU A 119 13.91 -9.21 8.96
C GLU A 119 14.54 -10.60 9.12
#